data_AF-A0A3M0XB98-F1
#
_entry.id   AF-A0A3M0XB98-F1
#
_cell.length_a   1.000
_cell.length_b   1.000
_cell.length_c   1.000
_cell.angle_alpha   90.00
_cell.angle_beta   90.00
_cell.angle_gamma   90.00
#
_symmetry.space_group_name_H-M   'P 1'
#
loop_
_entity.id
_entity.type
_entity.pdbx_description
1 polymer ?
#
loop_
_entity_poly.entity_id
_entity_poly.type
_entity_poly.pdbx_seq_one_letter_code
_entity_poly.pdbx_strand_id
1 'polypeptide(L)'
;MKTLTTKWYSIAEQYHRYKPYTLKNFMQIPHLSMLSEEQIFAIQVVARVFPFRTNNYVVNELIRWEDVPNDPIFILNFPQKEMLLPHHFEQLSELIKRGAHEEEINDKVMKIRFELNPHPAGQLECNIPVLDGMEMRGMQHKYKETVLFFPSHGQKCHAFCTFCFRWPQFINMSEIKFAMKEIELLIRYVRKHPEVSDILFTGGDPLIMSTKMLSSYINPVISANLEHVTTIRIGTKSLSYWPYRFITDHDADELLELFRRIVQSGKNLAIMAHFSHPRELMTEAVQRAIERIKDTGAQIRTQSPILAHINDDPNVWAQMWRMQVKLGCIPYYMFQARDTGAQYYFGVSLERAWRIFREAYKQVSGMARTVRGPVMSAYPGKIEMLGVSEINNEKVFVLRMLQGRDPNWVLRPFFAKYNGNAIWIDELEPIFSERFLFQNQCQ
;
A
#
# COMPACT_ATOMS: atom_id res chain seq x y z
N MET A 1 -6.91 -33.17 28.53
CA MET A 1 -7.01 -32.21 27.41
C MET A 1 -6.57 -30.79 27.75
N LYS A 2 -6.82 -30.22 28.95
CA LYS A 2 -6.37 -28.86 29.31
C LYS A 2 -4.85 -28.65 29.47
N THR A 3 -4.08 -29.71 29.71
CA THR A 3 -2.63 -29.63 30.00
C THR A 3 -1.73 -29.74 28.77
N LEU A 4 -2.24 -30.26 27.65
CA LEU A 4 -1.49 -30.29 26.38
C LEU A 4 -1.55 -28.93 25.67
N THR A 5 -2.70 -28.23 25.72
CA THR A 5 -2.87 -26.90 25.15
C THR A 5 -1.91 -25.86 25.74
N THR A 6 -1.68 -25.88 27.06
CA THR A 6 -0.81 -24.88 27.72
C THR A 6 0.67 -25.04 27.38
N LYS A 7 1.12 -26.26 27.07
CA LYS A 7 2.52 -26.55 26.71
C LYS A 7 2.84 -26.23 25.23
N TRP A 8 1.84 -26.31 24.34
CA TRP A 8 1.94 -25.79 22.97
C TRP A 8 2.01 -24.25 22.96
N TYR A 9 1.23 -23.58 23.81
CA TYR A 9 1.28 -22.12 23.94
C TYR A 9 2.67 -21.61 24.41
N SER A 10 3.33 -22.27 25.37
CA SER A 10 4.60 -21.74 25.92
C SER A 10 5.82 -21.92 25.00
N ILE A 11 5.82 -22.90 24.08
CA ILE A 11 6.88 -23.05 23.08
C ILE A 11 6.57 -22.18 21.84
N ALA A 12 5.28 -22.04 21.49
CA ALA A 12 4.83 -21.13 20.44
C ALA A 12 5.10 -19.65 20.78
N GLU A 13 4.97 -19.22 22.04
CA GLU A 13 5.23 -17.83 22.45
C GLU A 13 6.65 -17.33 22.13
N GLN A 14 7.66 -18.22 22.12
CA GLN A 14 9.04 -17.84 21.79
C GLN A 14 9.27 -17.66 20.28
N TYR A 15 8.51 -18.37 19.43
CA TYR A 15 8.60 -18.29 17.96
C TYR A 15 7.82 -17.11 17.38
N HIS A 16 6.85 -16.55 18.11
CA HIS A 16 5.99 -15.46 17.66
C HIS A 16 6.43 -14.07 18.12
N ARG A 17 7.64 -13.92 18.68
CA ARG A 17 8.17 -12.58 18.97
C ARG A 17 8.60 -11.89 17.68
N TYR A 18 8.10 -10.67 17.46
CA TYR A 18 8.49 -9.86 16.31
C TYR A 18 9.99 -9.56 16.31
N LYS A 19 10.70 -10.03 15.28
CA LYS A 19 12.12 -9.77 15.03
C LYS A 19 12.28 -9.07 13.68
N PRO A 20 12.58 -7.75 13.66
CA PRO A 20 12.81 -7.03 12.42
C PRO A 20 14.21 -7.28 11.87
N TYR A 21 14.29 -7.41 10.55
CA TYR A 21 15.52 -7.39 9.79
C TYR A 21 15.56 -6.13 8.94
N THR A 22 16.71 -5.47 8.93
CA THR A 22 17.00 -4.20 8.24
C THR A 22 18.37 -4.30 7.60
N LEU A 23 18.80 -3.30 6.85
CA LEU A 23 20.13 -3.29 6.22
C LEU A 23 21.27 -3.54 7.23
N LYS A 24 21.08 -3.18 8.51
CA LYS A 24 22.09 -3.36 9.56
C LYS A 24 22.25 -4.79 10.07
N ASN A 25 21.24 -5.65 9.92
CA ASN A 25 21.22 -6.97 10.56
C ASN A 25 20.62 -8.08 9.69
N PHE A 26 20.29 -7.83 8.43
CA PHE A 26 19.67 -8.83 7.56
C PHE A 26 20.55 -10.06 7.35
N MET A 27 21.88 -9.91 7.36
CA MET A 27 22.85 -11.01 7.32
C MET A 27 22.66 -12.06 8.43
N GLN A 28 21.87 -11.77 9.47
CA GLN A 28 21.48 -12.73 10.51
C GLN A 28 20.33 -13.66 10.10
N ILE A 29 19.76 -13.49 8.90
CA ILE A 29 18.75 -14.40 8.35
C ILE A 29 19.47 -15.67 7.86
N PRO A 30 19.19 -16.85 8.45
CA PRO A 30 19.91 -18.08 8.09
C PRO A 30 19.80 -18.43 6.60
N HIS A 31 18.63 -18.21 6.00
CA HIS A 31 18.38 -18.53 4.59
C HIS A 31 19.20 -17.70 3.58
N LEU A 32 19.86 -16.62 3.99
CA LEU A 32 20.72 -15.85 3.08
C LEU A 32 21.95 -16.63 2.62
N SER A 33 22.30 -17.75 3.28
CA SER A 33 23.34 -18.66 2.78
C SER A 33 22.98 -19.31 1.44
N MET A 34 21.72 -19.23 1.01
CA MET A 34 21.25 -19.71 -0.29
C MET A 34 21.48 -18.69 -1.43
N LEU A 35 21.82 -17.45 -1.10
CA LEU A 35 22.09 -16.40 -2.08
C LEU A 35 23.57 -16.36 -2.46
N SER A 36 23.84 -15.97 -3.71
CA SER A 36 25.20 -15.65 -4.15
C SER A 36 25.71 -14.36 -3.50
N GLU A 37 27.03 -14.21 -3.45
CA GLU A 37 27.66 -12.96 -3.00
C GLU A 37 27.20 -11.75 -3.82
N GLU A 38 26.97 -11.93 -5.13
CA GLU A 38 26.45 -10.87 -5.99
C GLU A 38 25.03 -10.47 -5.58
N GLN A 39 24.15 -11.42 -5.27
CA GLN A 39 22.77 -11.13 -4.83
C GLN A 39 22.75 -10.41 -3.49
N ILE A 40 23.57 -10.86 -2.53
CA ILE A 40 23.70 -10.20 -1.22
C ILE A 40 24.22 -8.77 -1.40
N PHE A 41 25.24 -8.58 -2.23
CA PHE A 41 25.78 -7.27 -2.53
C PHE A 41 24.76 -6.36 -3.23
N ALA A 42 23.98 -6.89 -4.18
CA ALA A 42 22.91 -6.14 -4.83
C ALA A 42 21.85 -5.66 -3.83
N ILE A 43 21.43 -6.52 -2.88
CA ILE A 43 20.53 -6.13 -1.79
C ILE A 43 21.13 -4.95 -1.00
N GLN A 44 22.41 -5.00 -0.66
CA GLN A 44 23.08 -3.94 0.08
C GLN A 44 23.09 -2.61 -0.68
N VAL A 45 23.44 -2.64 -1.97
CA VAL A 45 23.50 -1.47 -2.85
C VAL A 45 22.12 -0.83 -2.99
N VAL A 46 21.10 -1.62 -3.34
CA VAL A 46 19.75 -1.11 -3.62
C VAL A 46 19.07 -0.63 -2.34
N ALA A 47 19.32 -1.29 -1.20
CA ALA A 47 18.83 -0.87 0.11
C ALA A 47 19.39 0.50 0.59
N ARG A 48 20.46 1.01 -0.04
CA ARG A 48 20.92 2.40 0.19
C ARG A 48 19.89 3.40 -0.34
N VAL A 49 19.29 3.11 -1.50
CA VAL A 49 18.32 3.98 -2.17
C VAL A 49 16.92 3.75 -1.58
N PHE A 50 16.46 2.50 -1.59
CA PHE A 50 15.13 2.12 -1.11
C PHE A 50 15.20 1.59 0.33
N PRO A 51 14.43 2.16 1.28
CA PRO A 51 14.38 1.65 2.65
C PRO A 51 14.03 0.16 2.70
N PHE A 52 14.87 -0.62 3.40
CA PHE A 52 14.67 -2.06 3.55
C PHE A 52 14.32 -2.44 4.99
N ARG A 53 13.24 -3.20 5.14
CA ARG A 53 12.82 -3.81 6.39
C ARG A 53 11.97 -5.06 6.09
N THR A 54 12.28 -6.16 6.73
CA THR A 54 11.44 -7.36 6.79
C THR A 54 11.37 -7.90 8.21
N ASN A 55 10.79 -9.07 8.43
CA ASN A 55 10.70 -9.71 9.74
C ASN A 55 10.74 -11.24 9.64
N ASN A 56 10.86 -11.89 10.80
CA ASN A 56 10.91 -13.35 10.91
C ASN A 56 9.69 -14.06 10.34
N TYR A 57 8.47 -13.53 10.48
CA TYR A 57 7.28 -14.19 9.90
C TYR A 57 7.33 -14.17 8.37
N VAL A 58 7.65 -13.03 7.75
CA VAL A 58 7.77 -12.95 6.29
C VAL A 58 8.86 -13.92 5.78
N VAL A 59 10.02 -13.89 6.43
CA VAL A 59 11.18 -14.72 6.06
C VAL A 59 10.91 -16.20 6.21
N ASN A 60 10.22 -16.63 7.26
CA ASN A 60 10.06 -18.05 7.59
C ASN A 60 8.78 -18.65 6.99
N GLU A 61 7.69 -17.88 6.92
CA GLU A 61 6.36 -18.42 6.59
C GLU A 61 5.90 -18.08 5.17
N LEU A 62 6.41 -17.00 4.58
CA LEU A 62 5.90 -16.51 3.29
C LEU A 62 6.88 -16.71 2.13
N ILE A 63 8.18 -16.62 2.36
CA ILE A 63 9.18 -16.80 1.31
C ILE A 63 9.45 -18.29 1.10
N ARG A 64 9.37 -18.74 -0.16
CA ARG A 64 9.89 -20.05 -0.56
C ARG A 64 11.31 -19.86 -1.05
N TRP A 65 12.27 -20.20 -0.20
CA TRP A 65 13.67 -19.94 -0.45
C TRP A 65 14.25 -20.79 -1.59
N GLU A 66 13.64 -21.94 -1.87
CA GLU A 66 13.92 -22.79 -3.03
C GLU A 66 13.58 -22.14 -4.39
N ASP A 67 12.66 -21.18 -4.41
CA ASP A 67 12.22 -20.48 -5.62
C ASP A 67 13.00 -19.16 -5.85
N VAL A 68 13.88 -18.77 -4.91
CA VAL A 68 14.66 -17.53 -4.98
C VAL A 68 15.74 -17.64 -6.07
N PRO A 69 15.90 -16.62 -6.94
CA PRO A 69 15.43 -15.24 -6.81
C PRO A 69 14.03 -14.93 -7.36
N ASN A 70 13.36 -15.90 -7.99
CA ASN A 70 12.09 -15.66 -8.69
C ASN A 70 10.86 -15.71 -7.77
N ASP A 71 11.05 -16.01 -6.49
CA ASP A 71 9.97 -16.05 -5.52
C ASP A 71 9.26 -14.69 -5.40
N PRO A 72 7.93 -14.60 -5.64
CA PRO A 72 7.22 -13.32 -5.66
C PRO A 72 7.19 -12.63 -4.28
N ILE A 73 7.27 -13.38 -3.17
CA ILE A 73 7.31 -12.78 -1.83
C ILE A 73 8.71 -12.27 -1.50
N PHE A 74 9.76 -12.97 -1.95
CA PHE A 74 11.13 -12.45 -1.90
C PHE A 74 11.24 -11.14 -2.68
N ILE A 75 10.81 -11.10 -3.94
CA ILE A 75 10.82 -9.89 -4.77
C ILE A 75 10.01 -8.75 -4.11
N LEU A 76 8.91 -9.08 -3.46
CA LEU A 76 8.07 -8.13 -2.72
C LEU A 76 8.74 -7.53 -1.47
N ASN A 77 9.70 -8.21 -0.84
CA ASN A 77 10.27 -7.81 0.46
C ASN A 77 11.78 -7.52 0.42
N PHE A 78 12.52 -8.05 -0.54
CA PHE A 78 13.97 -7.89 -0.68
C PHE A 78 14.29 -7.04 -1.91
N PRO A 79 15.19 -6.04 -1.81
CA PRO A 79 15.61 -5.24 -2.93
C PRO A 79 16.23 -6.07 -4.05
N GLN A 80 15.81 -5.82 -5.29
CA GLN A 80 16.35 -6.45 -6.50
C GLN A 80 17.28 -5.49 -7.22
N LYS A 81 18.34 -6.01 -7.86
CA LYS A 81 19.34 -5.20 -8.59
C LYS A 81 18.66 -4.28 -9.61
N GLU A 82 17.69 -4.82 -10.33
CA GLU A 82 16.96 -4.19 -11.44
C GLU A 82 15.95 -3.14 -10.98
N MET A 83 15.76 -2.95 -9.66
CA MET A 83 15.00 -1.82 -9.12
C MET A 83 15.69 -0.47 -9.35
N LEU A 84 16.99 -0.47 -9.62
CA LEU A 84 17.75 0.70 -10.04
C LEU A 84 18.03 0.63 -11.54
N LEU A 85 18.07 1.80 -12.18
CA LEU A 85 18.60 1.91 -13.53
C LEU A 85 20.06 1.41 -13.56
N PRO A 86 20.52 0.78 -14.66
CA PRO A 86 21.86 0.19 -14.72
C PRO A 86 22.98 1.15 -14.28
N HIS A 87 22.97 2.38 -14.79
CA HIS A 87 23.98 3.39 -14.43
C HIS A 87 23.90 3.84 -12.96
N HIS A 88 22.70 3.85 -12.34
CA HIS A 88 22.55 4.14 -10.91
C HIS A 88 23.14 3.04 -10.04
N PHE A 89 22.89 1.77 -10.41
CA PHE A 89 23.45 0.63 -9.71
C PHE A 89 24.98 0.60 -9.85
N GLU A 90 25.50 0.75 -11.06
CA GLU A 90 26.95 0.74 -11.35
C GLU A 90 27.68 1.80 -10.52
N GLN A 91 27.23 3.05 -10.57
CA GLN A 91 27.83 4.17 -9.84
C GLN A 91 27.84 3.94 -8.32
N LEU A 92 26.72 3.49 -7.73
CA LEU A 92 26.69 3.19 -6.30
C LEU A 92 27.54 1.98 -5.94
N SER A 93 27.53 0.96 -6.77
CA SER A 93 28.31 -0.26 -6.54
C SER A 93 29.81 0.02 -6.54
N GLU A 94 30.29 0.91 -7.41
CA GLU A 94 31.70 1.33 -7.49
C GLU A 94 32.11 2.12 -6.24
N LEU A 95 31.28 3.10 -5.82
CA LEU A 95 31.49 3.86 -4.59
C LEU A 95 31.62 2.95 -3.37
N ILE A 96 30.74 1.94 -3.26
CA ILE A 96 30.78 1.01 -2.13
C ILE A 96 32.00 0.09 -2.20
N LYS A 97 32.33 -0.47 -3.38
CA LYS A 97 33.47 -1.37 -3.58
C LYS A 97 34.81 -0.70 -3.27
N ARG A 98 34.98 0.57 -3.63
CA ARG A 98 36.22 1.32 -3.36
C ARG A 98 36.31 1.86 -1.93
N GLY A 99 35.30 1.62 -1.09
CA GLY A 99 35.26 2.10 0.29
C GLY A 99 35.12 3.62 0.40
N ALA A 100 34.33 4.25 -0.48
CA ALA A 100 34.06 5.68 -0.43
C ALA A 100 33.49 6.13 0.93
N HIS A 101 33.71 7.39 1.29
CA HIS A 101 33.14 7.96 2.51
C HIS A 101 31.60 7.93 2.48
N GLU A 102 30.99 7.69 3.64
CA GLU A 102 29.53 7.60 3.77
C GLU A 102 28.80 8.87 3.30
N GLU A 103 29.41 10.05 3.43
CA GLU A 103 28.89 11.31 2.91
C GLU A 103 28.76 11.29 1.38
N GLU A 104 29.80 10.85 0.67
CA GLU A 104 29.78 10.73 -0.80
C GLU A 104 28.71 9.74 -1.27
N ILE A 105 28.57 8.60 -0.58
CA ILE A 105 27.53 7.62 -0.90
C ILE A 105 26.14 8.22 -0.67
N ASN A 106 25.93 8.93 0.43
CA ASN A 106 24.65 9.54 0.78
C ASN A 106 24.26 10.65 -0.21
N ASP A 107 25.21 11.47 -0.66
CA ASP A 107 24.97 12.48 -1.69
C ASP A 107 24.53 11.85 -3.00
N LYS A 108 25.16 10.75 -3.41
CA LYS A 108 24.77 10.03 -4.62
C LYS A 108 23.39 9.39 -4.47
N VAL A 109 23.12 8.75 -3.33
CA VAL A 109 21.80 8.21 -2.99
C VAL A 109 20.72 9.28 -3.07
N MET A 110 21.00 10.47 -2.54
CA MET A 110 20.05 11.59 -2.56
C MET A 110 19.75 12.07 -3.98
N LYS A 111 20.76 12.22 -4.84
CA LYS A 111 20.57 12.55 -6.25
C LYS A 111 19.64 11.54 -6.94
N ILE A 112 19.91 10.25 -6.77
CA ILE A 112 19.08 9.17 -7.32
C ILE A 112 17.64 9.27 -6.81
N ARG A 113 17.44 9.51 -5.51
CA ARG A 113 16.10 9.62 -4.90
C ARG A 113 15.26 10.75 -5.49
N PHE A 114 15.86 11.88 -5.83
CA PHE A 114 15.13 13.00 -6.44
C PHE A 114 14.64 12.68 -7.86
N GLU A 115 15.34 11.82 -8.60
CA GLU A 115 14.93 11.37 -9.94
C GLU A 115 13.76 10.36 -9.89
N LEU A 116 13.47 9.76 -8.72
CA LEU A 116 12.46 8.71 -8.55
C LEU A 116 11.05 9.22 -8.19
N ASN A 117 10.74 10.49 -8.47
CA ASN A 117 9.47 11.16 -8.17
C ASN A 117 8.94 10.86 -6.74
N PRO A 118 9.55 11.41 -5.67
CA PRO A 118 9.19 11.08 -4.29
C PRO A 118 7.79 11.58 -3.85
N HIS A 119 7.15 12.47 -4.59
CA HIS A 119 5.85 13.03 -4.23
C HIS A 119 4.82 12.92 -5.36
N PRO A 120 4.44 11.68 -5.76
CA PRO A 120 3.55 11.48 -6.89
C PRO A 120 2.14 12.03 -6.61
N ALA A 121 1.45 12.45 -7.67
CA ALA A 121 0.06 12.91 -7.65
C ALA A 121 -0.22 14.17 -6.78
N GLY A 122 0.74 15.09 -6.66
CA GLY A 122 0.55 16.40 -6.02
C GLY A 122 0.21 16.32 -4.53
N GLN A 123 0.79 15.35 -3.83
CA GLN A 123 0.48 15.08 -2.42
C GLN A 123 0.77 16.24 -1.47
N LEU A 124 1.81 17.04 -1.77
CA LEU A 124 2.20 18.18 -0.95
C LEU A 124 1.53 19.48 -1.39
N GLU A 125 1.16 19.61 -2.66
CA GLU A 125 0.71 20.87 -3.26
C GLU A 125 -0.80 21.09 -3.17
N CYS A 126 -1.60 20.07 -3.52
CA CYS A 126 -3.06 20.25 -3.69
C CYS A 126 -3.90 19.37 -2.73
N ASN A 127 -3.29 18.66 -1.77
CA ASN A 127 -4.03 17.76 -0.88
C ASN A 127 -3.99 18.15 0.60
N ILE A 128 -3.05 19.01 1.02
CA ILE A 128 -2.91 19.43 2.41
C ILE A 128 -4.03 20.43 2.72
N PRO A 129 -4.96 20.12 3.63
CA PRO A 129 -6.00 21.07 3.98
C PRO A 129 -5.43 22.18 4.88
N VAL A 130 -6.10 23.32 4.89
CA VAL A 130 -5.78 24.46 5.75
C VAL A 130 -6.88 24.63 6.80
N LEU A 131 -6.48 24.76 8.07
CA LEU A 131 -7.39 25.07 9.18
C LEU A 131 -6.91 26.35 9.87
N ASP A 132 -7.73 27.41 9.85
CA ASP A 132 -7.44 28.68 10.53
C ASP A 132 -6.07 29.28 10.12
N GLY A 133 -5.73 29.18 8.83
CA GLY A 133 -4.46 29.66 8.27
C GLY A 133 -3.27 28.70 8.43
N MET A 134 -3.46 27.54 9.06
CA MET A 134 -2.41 26.54 9.30
C MET A 134 -2.54 25.34 8.34
N GLU A 135 -1.44 24.98 7.67
CA GLU A 135 -1.34 23.74 6.89
C GLU A 135 -1.37 22.49 7.78
N MET A 136 -2.25 21.56 7.45
CA MET A 136 -2.43 20.31 8.19
C MET A 136 -1.57 19.19 7.60
N ARG A 137 -0.25 19.26 7.75
CA ARG A 137 0.75 18.37 7.10
C ARG A 137 0.64 16.87 7.40
N GLY A 138 -0.22 16.45 8.32
CA GLY A 138 -0.57 15.06 8.60
C GLY A 138 -1.93 14.62 8.04
N MET A 139 -2.54 15.41 7.15
CA MET A 139 -3.87 15.17 6.60
C MET A 139 -3.92 15.39 5.09
N GLN A 140 -4.74 14.59 4.40
CA GLN A 140 -5.11 14.86 3.02
C GLN A 140 -6.62 14.94 2.88
N HIS A 141 -7.11 15.97 2.18
CA HIS A 141 -8.52 16.09 1.83
C HIS A 141 -8.66 16.35 0.33
N LYS A 142 -8.59 15.27 -0.45
CA LYS A 142 -8.67 15.33 -1.92
C LYS A 142 -10.11 15.20 -2.44
N TYR A 143 -10.93 14.41 -1.76
CA TYR A 143 -12.31 14.11 -2.14
C TYR A 143 -13.22 14.54 -1.01
N LYS A 144 -14.33 15.21 -1.34
CA LYS A 144 -15.27 15.80 -0.37
C LYS A 144 -15.64 14.85 0.77
N GLU A 145 -15.87 13.58 0.46
CA GLU A 145 -16.40 12.62 1.41
C GLU A 145 -15.32 11.99 2.30
N THR A 146 -14.03 12.12 1.93
CA THR A 146 -12.94 11.33 2.53
C THR A 146 -11.76 12.20 2.94
N VAL A 147 -11.44 12.15 4.23
CA VAL A 147 -10.20 12.69 4.79
C VAL A 147 -9.26 11.53 5.13
N LEU A 148 -7.99 11.67 4.74
CA LEU A 148 -6.91 10.79 5.19
C LEU A 148 -6.19 11.45 6.36
N PHE A 149 -5.92 10.67 7.40
CA PHE A 149 -5.10 11.07 8.54
C PHE A 149 -3.88 10.17 8.63
N PHE A 150 -2.72 10.78 8.90
CA PHE A 150 -1.42 10.13 8.95
C PHE A 150 -0.85 10.23 10.36
N PRO A 151 -1.08 9.22 11.23
CA PRO A 151 -0.56 9.26 12.60
C PRO A 151 0.96 9.23 12.60
N SER A 152 1.62 10.12 13.35
CA SER A 152 3.09 10.16 13.43
C SER A 152 3.72 8.84 13.87
N HIS A 153 3.04 8.11 14.75
CA HIS A 153 3.50 6.82 15.26
C HIS A 153 3.24 5.65 14.28
N GLY A 154 2.41 5.88 13.25
CA GLY A 154 2.09 4.92 12.18
C GLY A 154 2.97 5.04 10.93
N GLN A 155 4.05 5.84 10.96
CA GLN A 155 4.94 6.08 9.82
C GLN A 155 6.04 5.01 9.68
N LYS A 156 5.71 3.76 10.00
CA LYS A 156 6.56 2.56 9.84
C LYS A 156 5.66 1.38 9.46
N CYS A 157 6.25 0.29 8.98
CA CYS A 157 5.55 -0.93 8.61
C CYS A 157 6.25 -2.16 9.20
N HIS A 158 5.52 -3.26 9.39
CA HIS A 158 6.10 -4.52 9.89
C HIS A 158 7.13 -5.12 8.92
N ALA A 159 6.97 -4.85 7.62
CA ALA A 159 7.95 -4.99 6.56
C ALA A 159 7.67 -3.93 5.49
N PHE A 160 8.66 -3.56 4.68
CA PHE A 160 8.53 -2.61 3.59
C PHE A 160 8.33 -3.34 2.27
N CYS A 161 7.30 -2.94 1.52
CA CYS A 161 7.15 -3.42 0.15
C CYS A 161 8.22 -2.76 -0.72
N THR A 162 8.90 -3.53 -1.55
CA THR A 162 9.91 -3.03 -2.49
C THR A 162 9.33 -2.05 -3.51
N PHE A 163 8.04 -2.17 -3.83
CA PHE A 163 7.29 -1.25 -4.70
C PHE A 163 6.69 -0.03 -3.97
N CYS A 164 6.91 0.13 -2.65
CA CYS A 164 6.12 1.06 -1.83
C CYS A 164 6.19 2.51 -2.34
N PHE A 165 5.06 3.04 -2.81
CA PHE A 165 5.00 4.42 -3.29
C PHE A 165 5.18 5.50 -2.21
N ARG A 166 5.12 5.09 -0.93
CA ARG A 166 5.36 5.97 0.24
C ARG A 166 6.77 5.81 0.80
N TRP A 167 7.69 5.21 0.05
CA TRP A 167 9.09 5.05 0.43
C TRP A 167 9.75 6.35 0.97
N PRO A 168 9.41 7.57 0.50
CA PRO A 168 10.01 8.81 1.03
C PRO A 168 9.61 9.12 2.48
N GLN A 169 8.52 8.53 2.99
CA GLN A 169 8.16 8.68 4.39
C GLN A 169 9.11 7.91 5.32
N PHE A 170 9.87 6.95 4.78
CA PHE A 170 10.79 6.09 5.53
C PHE A 170 12.26 6.48 5.38
N ILE A 171 12.58 7.48 4.55
CA ILE A 171 13.90 8.10 4.52
C ILE A 171 13.95 9.14 5.65
N ASN A 172 15.07 9.25 6.37
CA ASN A 172 15.21 10.11 7.55
C ASN A 172 15.30 11.61 7.19
N MET A 173 14.37 12.12 6.38
CA MET A 173 14.26 13.53 6.01
C MET A 173 13.06 14.12 6.73
N SER A 174 13.31 14.99 7.71
CA SER A 174 12.26 15.65 8.50
C SER A 174 11.29 16.46 7.65
N GLU A 175 11.76 17.03 6.53
CA GLU A 175 10.98 17.86 5.61
C GLU A 175 9.95 17.06 4.79
N ILE A 176 10.13 15.74 4.69
CA ILE A 176 9.33 14.82 3.85
C ILE A 176 8.25 14.10 4.69
N LYS A 177 8.32 14.19 6.02
CA LYS A 177 7.41 13.47 6.92
C LYS A 177 5.99 14.05 6.89
N PHE A 178 5.08 13.24 6.37
CA PHE A 178 3.66 13.57 6.28
C PHE A 178 2.89 12.94 7.45
N ALA A 179 2.90 13.59 8.62
CA ALA A 179 2.20 13.07 9.80
C ALA A 179 1.92 14.12 10.88
N MET A 180 0.94 13.86 11.76
CA MET A 180 0.71 14.68 12.97
C MET A 180 0.33 13.86 14.20
N LYS A 181 0.44 14.49 15.38
CA LYS A 181 0.00 13.93 16.67
C LYS A 181 -1.35 14.47 17.11
N GLU A 182 -1.70 15.65 16.64
CA GLU A 182 -2.76 16.51 17.12
C GLU A 182 -4.12 16.10 16.55
N ILE A 183 -4.66 14.98 17.02
CA ILE A 183 -5.98 14.46 16.59
C ILE A 183 -7.12 15.47 16.78
N GLU A 184 -7.01 16.37 17.76
CA GLU A 184 -7.99 17.44 17.98
C GLU A 184 -8.10 18.41 16.80
N LEU A 185 -7.01 18.63 16.06
CA LEU A 185 -7.06 19.46 14.87
C LEU A 185 -7.80 18.75 13.72
N LEU A 186 -7.65 17.42 13.58
CA LEU A 186 -8.48 16.63 12.67
C LEU A 186 -9.96 16.77 13.03
N ILE A 187 -10.31 16.63 14.31
CA ILE A 187 -11.70 16.72 14.77
C ILE A 187 -12.28 18.12 14.49
N ARG A 188 -11.52 19.18 14.80
CA ARG A 188 -11.92 20.56 14.49
C ARG A 188 -12.12 20.77 12.99
N TYR A 189 -11.21 20.25 12.17
CA TYR A 189 -11.33 20.32 10.73
C TYR A 189 -12.60 19.60 10.25
N VAL A 190 -12.76 18.32 10.57
CA VAL A 190 -13.91 17.51 10.14
C VAL A 190 -15.25 18.10 10.63
N ARG A 191 -15.29 18.74 11.80
CA ARG A 191 -16.48 19.45 12.29
C ARG A 191 -16.89 20.63 11.39
N LYS A 192 -15.92 21.31 10.77
CA LYS A 192 -16.17 22.40 9.80
C LYS A 192 -16.52 21.88 8.39
N HIS A 193 -16.40 20.57 8.15
CA HIS A 193 -16.59 19.92 6.84
C HIS A 193 -17.69 18.84 6.92
N PRO A 194 -18.98 19.23 6.92
CA PRO A 194 -20.11 18.31 7.05
C PRO A 194 -20.24 17.30 5.88
N GLU A 195 -19.59 17.57 4.75
CA GLU A 195 -19.51 16.67 3.60
C GLU A 195 -18.66 15.42 3.86
N VAL A 196 -17.76 15.46 4.86
CA VAL A 196 -16.85 14.35 5.17
C VAL A 196 -17.60 13.24 5.89
N SER A 197 -17.64 12.06 5.30
CA SER A 197 -18.30 10.88 5.90
C SER A 197 -17.34 9.74 6.26
N ASP A 198 -16.12 9.78 5.73
CA ASP A 198 -15.10 8.74 5.85
C ASP A 198 -13.76 9.32 6.33
N ILE A 199 -13.24 8.77 7.43
CA ILE A 199 -11.88 9.06 7.92
C ILE A 199 -11.01 7.82 7.72
N LEU A 200 -9.95 7.96 6.92
CA LEU A 200 -8.98 6.90 6.66
C LEU A 200 -7.66 7.15 7.42
N PHE A 201 -7.38 6.32 8.42
CA PHE A 201 -6.07 6.24 9.05
C PHE A 201 -5.10 5.49 8.13
N THR A 202 -4.00 6.14 7.76
CA THR A 202 -3.01 5.60 6.81
C THR A 202 -1.62 6.21 7.03
N GLY A 203 -0.69 6.00 6.10
CA GLY A 203 0.72 6.43 6.19
C GLY A 203 1.65 5.26 5.84
N GLY A 204 2.50 4.86 6.77
CA GLY A 204 3.15 3.55 6.71
C GLY A 204 2.12 2.44 6.94
N ASP A 205 1.93 2.10 8.21
CA ASP A 205 0.91 1.16 8.66
C ASP A 205 0.45 1.54 10.08
N PRO A 206 -0.75 2.13 10.25
CA PRO A 206 -1.30 2.43 11.56
C PRO A 206 -1.34 1.25 12.54
N LEU A 207 -1.43 0.01 12.07
CA LEU A 207 -1.54 -1.17 12.93
C LEU A 207 -0.18 -1.69 13.43
N ILE A 208 0.94 -1.04 13.06
CA ILE A 208 2.22 -1.22 13.77
C ILE A 208 2.23 -0.55 15.15
N MET A 209 1.32 0.41 15.36
CA MET A 209 1.23 1.09 16.65
C MET A 209 0.73 0.11 17.71
N SER A 210 1.21 0.28 18.95
CA SER A 210 0.57 -0.36 20.10
C SER A 210 -0.89 0.06 20.17
N THR A 211 -1.73 -0.83 20.70
CA THR A 211 -3.17 -0.58 20.82
C THR A 211 -3.45 0.69 21.61
N LYS A 212 -2.69 0.92 22.70
CA LYS A 212 -2.77 2.16 23.49
C LYS A 212 -2.56 3.40 22.63
N MET A 213 -1.59 3.37 21.72
CA MET A 213 -1.31 4.51 20.86
C MET A 213 -2.35 4.68 19.75
N LEU A 214 -2.77 3.59 19.11
CA LEU A 214 -3.86 3.67 18.14
C LEU A 214 -5.15 4.21 18.78
N SER A 215 -5.46 3.77 20.00
CA SER A 215 -6.61 4.22 20.79
C SER A 215 -6.58 5.73 21.08
N SER A 216 -5.41 6.33 21.29
CA SER A 216 -5.31 7.78 21.53
C SER A 216 -5.69 8.62 20.31
N TYR A 217 -5.68 8.05 19.11
CA TYR A 217 -6.17 8.69 17.89
C TYR A 217 -7.64 8.37 17.61
N ILE A 218 -8.06 7.12 17.83
CA ILE A 218 -9.42 6.68 17.47
C ILE A 218 -10.47 7.10 18.50
N ASN A 219 -10.18 6.96 19.81
CA ASN A 219 -11.18 7.26 20.85
C ASN A 219 -11.66 8.72 20.82
N PRO A 220 -10.79 9.73 20.59
CA PRO A 220 -11.25 11.10 20.43
C PRO A 220 -12.21 11.29 19.26
N VAL A 221 -11.97 10.63 18.12
CA VAL A 221 -12.87 10.68 16.94
C VAL A 221 -14.23 10.07 17.25
N ILE A 222 -14.27 8.95 17.97
CA ILE A 222 -15.53 8.34 18.44
C ILE A 222 -16.25 9.30 19.40
N SER A 223 -15.53 9.85 20.39
CA SER A 223 -16.08 10.67 21.46
C SER A 223 -16.55 12.06 20.98
N ALA A 224 -15.99 12.55 19.88
CA ALA A 224 -16.35 13.85 19.31
C ALA A 224 -17.78 13.91 18.74
N ASN A 225 -18.48 12.77 18.67
CA ASN A 225 -19.84 12.62 18.16
C ASN A 225 -20.09 13.34 16.82
N LEU A 226 -19.16 13.13 15.88
CA LEU A 226 -19.30 13.64 14.51
C LEU A 226 -20.35 12.76 13.77
N GLU A 227 -21.61 13.20 13.79
CA GLU A 227 -22.76 12.44 13.25
C GLU A 227 -22.64 12.15 11.76
N HIS A 228 -22.10 13.10 10.98
CA HIS A 228 -21.86 12.95 9.55
C HIS A 228 -20.77 11.93 9.20
N VAL A 229 -19.87 11.63 10.15
CA VAL A 229 -18.80 10.63 9.96
C VAL A 229 -19.35 9.25 10.27
N THR A 230 -19.67 8.50 9.21
CA THR A 230 -20.27 7.17 9.30
C THR A 230 -19.23 6.06 9.23
N THR A 231 -18.05 6.32 8.68
CA THR A 231 -17.03 5.29 8.41
C THR A 231 -15.66 5.68 8.94
N ILE A 232 -15.03 4.73 9.64
CA ILE A 232 -13.60 4.77 9.96
C ILE A 232 -12.91 3.66 9.17
N ARG A 233 -11.85 4.02 8.45
CA ARG A 233 -11.02 3.05 7.72
C ARG A 233 -9.60 3.02 8.27
N ILE A 234 -8.99 1.85 8.25
CA ILE A 234 -7.59 1.68 8.63
C ILE A 234 -6.88 0.94 7.49
N GLY A 235 -5.96 1.62 6.81
CA GLY A 235 -5.13 1.01 5.76
C GLY A 235 -3.95 0.27 6.35
N THR A 236 -3.83 -1.02 6.09
CA THR A 236 -2.81 -1.87 6.73
C THR A 236 -2.30 -2.97 5.81
N LYS A 237 -1.02 -3.30 5.96
CA LYS A 237 -0.43 -4.55 5.43
C LYS A 237 -0.02 -5.50 6.55
N SER A 238 -0.19 -5.11 7.81
CA SER A 238 0.09 -5.93 8.99
C SER A 238 -0.68 -7.26 8.97
N LEU A 239 -1.88 -7.29 8.40
CA LEU A 239 -2.62 -8.54 8.25
C LEU A 239 -1.88 -9.58 7.40
N SER A 240 -1.12 -9.14 6.39
CA SER A 240 -0.25 -10.03 5.60
C SER A 240 1.12 -10.21 6.25
N TYR A 241 1.74 -9.15 6.76
CA TYR A 241 3.16 -9.15 7.15
C TYR A 241 3.43 -9.48 8.62
N TRP A 242 2.42 -9.40 9.47
CA TRP A 242 2.49 -9.74 10.89
C TRP A 242 1.09 -10.04 11.46
N PRO A 243 0.44 -11.15 11.03
CA PRO A 243 -0.90 -11.51 11.50
C PRO A 243 -0.97 -11.70 13.03
N TYR A 244 0.16 -11.98 13.68
CA TYR A 244 0.31 -12.03 15.14
C TYR A 244 -0.17 -10.77 15.86
N ARG A 245 -0.19 -9.61 15.18
CA ARG A 245 -0.82 -8.38 15.66
C ARG A 245 -2.26 -8.53 16.13
N PHE A 246 -2.99 -9.49 15.54
CA PHE A 246 -4.41 -9.74 15.80
C PHE A 246 -4.65 -11.05 16.57
N ILE A 247 -3.62 -11.89 16.75
CA ILE A 247 -3.78 -13.22 17.35
C ILE A 247 -3.00 -13.43 18.64
N THR A 248 -1.75 -12.97 18.75
CA THR A 248 -0.84 -13.36 19.85
C THR A 248 0.04 -12.23 20.40
N ASP A 249 0.14 -11.08 19.71
CA ASP A 249 0.82 -9.92 20.29
C ASP A 249 0.17 -9.56 21.63
N HIS A 250 0.96 -9.09 22.60
CA HIS A 250 0.53 -8.85 23.98
C HIS A 250 -0.71 -7.95 24.14
N ASP A 251 -1.00 -7.10 23.14
CA ASP A 251 -2.14 -6.17 23.11
C ASP A 251 -3.16 -6.50 21.99
N ALA A 252 -3.14 -7.73 21.46
CA ALA A 252 -4.02 -8.18 20.37
C ALA A 252 -5.50 -8.17 20.80
N ASP A 253 -5.81 -8.62 22.02
CA ASP A 253 -7.19 -8.63 22.53
C ASP A 253 -7.71 -7.20 22.73
N GLU A 254 -6.86 -6.29 23.23
CA GLU A 254 -7.18 -4.88 23.36
C GLU A 254 -7.45 -4.24 21.99
N LEU A 255 -6.71 -4.63 20.94
CA LEU A 255 -6.91 -4.11 19.59
C LEU A 255 -8.28 -4.48 19.05
N LEU A 256 -8.68 -5.74 19.21
CA LEU A 256 -9.99 -6.19 18.76
C LEU A 256 -11.12 -5.56 19.57
N GLU A 257 -10.89 -5.29 20.86
CA GLU A 257 -11.83 -4.54 21.68
C GLU A 257 -11.98 -3.09 21.20
N LEU A 258 -10.88 -2.43 20.79
CA LEU A 258 -10.96 -1.12 20.13
C LEU A 258 -11.79 -1.19 18.84
N PHE A 259 -11.65 -2.24 18.03
CA PHE A 259 -12.46 -2.43 16.83
C PHE A 259 -13.94 -2.60 17.15
N ARG A 260 -14.29 -3.41 18.17
CA ARG A 260 -15.68 -3.54 18.64
C ARG A 260 -16.25 -2.21 19.08
N ARG A 261 -15.48 -1.39 19.81
CA ARG A 261 -15.93 -0.05 20.25
C ARG A 261 -16.26 0.87 19.08
N ILE A 262 -15.47 0.85 18.01
CA ILE A 262 -15.78 1.61 16.78
C ILE A 262 -17.12 1.16 16.20
N VAL A 263 -17.33 -0.15 16.09
CA VAL A 263 -18.58 -0.72 15.53
C VAL A 263 -19.78 -0.40 16.44
N GLN A 264 -19.63 -0.58 17.75
CA GLN A 264 -20.66 -0.31 18.76
C GLN A 264 -21.02 1.18 18.86
N SER A 265 -20.12 2.08 18.48
CA SER A 265 -20.45 3.51 18.36
C SER A 265 -21.32 3.84 17.14
N GLY A 266 -21.85 2.83 16.43
CA GLY A 266 -22.69 2.98 15.24
C GLY A 266 -21.91 3.31 13.96
N LYS A 267 -20.58 3.25 13.98
CA LYS A 267 -19.73 3.54 12.81
C LYS A 267 -19.34 2.26 12.10
N ASN A 268 -19.29 2.30 10.77
CA ASN A 268 -18.71 1.21 9.99
C ASN A 268 -17.17 1.24 10.10
N LEU A 269 -16.58 0.14 10.57
CA LEU A 269 -15.13 -0.05 10.56
C LEU A 269 -14.72 -0.88 9.34
N ALA A 270 -13.86 -0.33 8.48
CA ALA A 270 -13.27 -1.08 7.37
C ALA A 270 -11.75 -1.16 7.46
N ILE A 271 -11.23 -2.39 7.53
CA ILE A 271 -9.80 -2.69 7.40
C ILE A 271 -9.47 -2.78 5.92
N MET A 272 -8.68 -1.82 5.43
CA MET A 272 -8.20 -1.79 4.05
C MET A 272 -6.90 -2.59 3.95
N ALA A 273 -7.04 -3.92 3.87
CA ALA A 273 -5.95 -4.89 3.88
C ALA A 273 -5.23 -4.99 2.53
N HIS A 274 -3.91 -5.16 2.57
CA HIS A 274 -3.08 -5.24 1.37
C HIS A 274 -2.51 -6.64 1.13
N PHE A 275 -3.03 -7.33 0.11
CA PHE A 275 -2.57 -8.66 -0.32
C PHE A 275 -2.19 -8.61 -1.79
N SER A 276 -0.93 -8.91 -2.09
CA SER A 276 -0.31 -8.83 -3.41
C SER A 276 -0.15 -10.21 -4.06
N HIS A 277 -0.13 -11.29 -3.30
CA HIS A 277 -0.05 -12.66 -3.81
C HIS A 277 -0.90 -13.64 -2.96
N PRO A 278 -1.54 -14.68 -3.54
CA PRO A 278 -2.36 -15.65 -2.80
C PRO A 278 -1.67 -16.28 -1.60
N ARG A 279 -0.35 -16.46 -1.67
CA ARG A 279 0.44 -17.08 -0.59
C ARG A 279 0.34 -16.32 0.73
N GLU A 280 0.20 -14.99 0.68
CA GLU A 280 -0.01 -14.17 1.88
C GLU A 280 -1.32 -14.50 2.62
N LEU A 281 -2.28 -15.18 1.98
CA LEU A 281 -3.56 -15.62 2.58
C LEU A 281 -3.55 -17.08 3.04
N MET A 282 -2.51 -17.85 2.70
CA MET A 282 -2.49 -19.30 2.89
C MET A 282 -2.14 -19.72 4.32
N THR A 283 -1.43 -18.89 5.08
CA THR A 283 -0.99 -19.26 6.43
C THR A 283 -2.18 -19.31 7.40
N GLU A 284 -2.13 -20.24 8.36
CA GLU A 284 -3.16 -20.36 9.39
C GLU A 284 -3.28 -19.08 10.24
N ALA A 285 -2.14 -18.42 10.52
CA ALA A 285 -2.09 -17.18 11.27
C ALA A 285 -2.93 -16.07 10.60
N VAL A 286 -2.83 -15.92 9.27
CA VAL A 286 -3.61 -14.92 8.53
C VAL A 286 -5.08 -15.27 8.49
N GLN A 287 -5.42 -16.55 8.27
CA GLN A 287 -6.81 -17.00 8.27
C GLN A 287 -7.48 -16.77 9.62
N ARG A 288 -6.77 -17.06 10.72
CA ARG A 288 -7.24 -16.80 12.09
C ARG A 288 -7.34 -15.30 12.41
N ALA A 289 -6.39 -14.50 11.95
CA ALA A 289 -6.45 -13.04 12.11
C ALA A 289 -7.66 -12.45 11.37
N ILE A 290 -7.97 -12.92 10.16
CA ILE A 290 -9.16 -12.51 9.39
C ILE A 290 -10.45 -12.85 10.16
N GLU A 291 -10.56 -14.08 10.69
CA GLU A 291 -11.69 -14.50 11.51
C GLU A 291 -11.89 -13.57 12.71
N ARG A 292 -10.82 -13.38 13.51
CA ARG A 292 -10.86 -12.54 14.72
C ARG A 292 -11.24 -11.08 14.43
N ILE A 293 -10.76 -10.51 13.32
CA ILE A 293 -11.13 -9.15 12.91
C ILE A 293 -12.63 -9.10 12.56
N LYS A 294 -13.13 -10.05 11.78
CA LYS A 294 -14.54 -10.09 11.37
C LYS A 294 -15.49 -10.28 12.55
N ASP A 295 -15.10 -11.05 13.57
CA ASP A 295 -15.87 -11.25 14.79
C ASP A 295 -16.10 -9.95 15.59
N THR A 296 -15.34 -8.88 15.30
CA THR A 296 -15.58 -7.56 15.88
C THR A 296 -16.73 -6.79 15.22
N GLY A 297 -17.23 -7.28 14.08
CA GLY A 297 -18.16 -6.59 13.19
C GLY A 297 -17.46 -5.74 12.10
N ALA A 298 -16.13 -5.68 12.11
CA ALA A 298 -15.36 -4.99 11.09
C ALA A 298 -15.44 -5.68 9.72
N GLN A 299 -15.45 -4.89 8.65
CA GLN A 299 -15.30 -5.39 7.29
C GLN A 299 -13.83 -5.38 6.87
N ILE A 300 -13.41 -6.37 6.09
CA ILE A 300 -12.08 -6.40 5.48
C ILE A 300 -12.22 -6.17 3.98
N ARG A 301 -11.69 -5.06 3.47
CA ARG A 301 -11.62 -4.74 2.04
C ARG A 301 -10.18 -4.89 1.56
N THR A 302 -9.97 -5.59 0.45
CA THR A 302 -8.63 -5.93 -0.02
C THR A 302 -8.22 -5.13 -1.25
N GLN A 303 -6.96 -4.72 -1.28
CA GLN A 303 -6.41 -3.96 -2.41
C GLN A 303 -4.95 -4.35 -2.67
N SER A 304 -4.52 -4.24 -3.91
CA SER A 304 -3.09 -4.31 -4.29
C SER A 304 -2.89 -3.66 -5.65
N PRO A 305 -1.70 -3.10 -5.93
CA PRO A 305 -1.31 -2.85 -7.30
C PRO A 305 -1.04 -4.16 -8.04
N ILE A 306 -1.21 -4.11 -9.36
CA ILE A 306 -0.58 -5.05 -10.28
C ILE A 306 0.90 -4.70 -10.43
N LEU A 307 1.75 -5.72 -10.37
CA LEU A 307 3.20 -5.60 -10.28
C LEU A 307 3.84 -6.70 -11.13
N ALA A 308 4.73 -6.30 -12.03
CA ALA A 308 5.59 -7.23 -12.74
C ALA A 308 6.36 -8.10 -11.74
N HIS A 309 6.59 -9.37 -12.10
CA HIS A 309 7.35 -10.35 -11.32
C HIS A 309 6.67 -10.84 -10.01
N ILE A 310 5.49 -10.32 -9.66
CA ILE A 310 4.78 -10.69 -8.43
C ILE A 310 3.39 -11.24 -8.73
N ASN A 311 2.57 -10.47 -9.44
CA ASN A 311 1.16 -10.80 -9.66
C ASN A 311 0.64 -10.37 -11.03
N ASP A 312 1.52 -10.22 -12.02
CA ASP A 312 1.18 -9.89 -13.41
C ASP A 312 0.70 -11.11 -14.22
N ASP A 313 -0.11 -11.96 -13.58
CA ASP A 313 -0.76 -13.15 -14.15
C ASP A 313 -2.26 -13.18 -13.73
N PRO A 314 -3.21 -13.35 -14.67
CA PRO A 314 -4.64 -13.40 -14.37
C PRO A 314 -5.03 -14.52 -13.40
N ASN A 315 -4.35 -15.67 -13.42
CA ASN A 315 -4.64 -16.81 -12.56
C ASN A 315 -4.28 -16.50 -11.10
N VAL A 316 -3.21 -15.75 -10.87
CA VAL A 316 -2.79 -15.29 -9.54
C VAL A 316 -3.87 -14.39 -8.94
N TRP A 317 -4.39 -13.43 -9.71
CA TRP A 317 -5.50 -12.57 -9.27
C TRP A 317 -6.80 -13.34 -9.03
N ALA A 318 -7.19 -14.22 -9.96
CA ALA A 318 -8.39 -15.04 -9.81
C ALA A 318 -8.32 -15.97 -8.59
N GLN A 319 -7.17 -16.58 -8.32
CA GLN A 319 -6.94 -17.36 -7.10
C GLN A 319 -7.03 -16.48 -5.85
N MET A 320 -6.35 -15.33 -5.86
CA MET A 320 -6.33 -14.40 -4.74
C MET A 320 -7.74 -13.91 -4.39
N TRP A 321 -8.54 -13.48 -5.37
CA TRP A 321 -9.91 -13.02 -5.13
C TRP A 321 -10.83 -14.13 -4.64
N ARG A 322 -10.72 -15.36 -5.17
CA ARG A 322 -11.49 -16.50 -4.67
C ARG A 322 -11.15 -16.81 -3.21
N MET A 323 -9.87 -16.76 -2.84
CA MET A 323 -9.43 -16.95 -1.45
C MET A 323 -9.93 -15.84 -0.53
N GLN A 324 -9.84 -14.58 -0.97
CA GLN A 324 -10.35 -13.44 -0.22
C GLN A 324 -11.86 -13.58 0.06
N VAL A 325 -12.65 -13.90 -0.97
CA VAL A 325 -14.09 -14.15 -0.82
C VAL A 325 -14.36 -15.32 0.11
N LYS A 326 -13.63 -16.44 -0.03
CA LYS A 326 -13.77 -17.62 0.86
C LYS A 326 -13.55 -17.26 2.33
N LEU A 327 -12.61 -16.36 2.62
CA LEU A 327 -12.32 -15.89 3.98
C LEU A 327 -13.27 -14.76 4.44
N GLY A 328 -14.18 -14.31 3.57
CA GLY A 328 -15.12 -13.21 3.82
C GLY A 328 -14.49 -11.82 3.76
N CYS A 329 -13.35 -11.70 3.08
CA CYS A 329 -12.80 -10.42 2.65
C CYS A 329 -13.46 -9.97 1.33
N ILE A 330 -13.52 -8.65 1.11
CA ILE A 330 -14.18 -8.03 -0.04
C ILE A 330 -13.12 -7.47 -0.99
N PRO A 331 -12.90 -8.07 -2.18
CA PRO A 331 -12.06 -7.47 -3.22
C PRO A 331 -12.51 -6.06 -3.58
N TYR A 332 -11.62 -5.07 -3.41
CA TYR A 332 -11.95 -3.66 -3.55
C TYR A 332 -11.26 -3.00 -4.76
N TYR A 333 -9.93 -2.99 -4.80
CA TYR A 333 -9.18 -2.39 -5.91
C TYR A 333 -8.01 -3.24 -6.39
N MET A 334 -7.89 -3.36 -7.71
CA MET A 334 -6.63 -3.63 -8.39
C MET A 334 -6.08 -2.30 -8.92
N PHE A 335 -5.02 -1.79 -8.28
CA PHE A 335 -4.40 -0.53 -8.67
C PHE A 335 -3.35 -0.75 -9.77
N GLN A 336 -3.08 0.32 -10.53
CA GLN A 336 -1.88 0.45 -11.33
C GLN A 336 -0.72 0.89 -10.41
N ALA A 337 0.50 0.40 -10.65
CA ALA A 337 1.69 0.86 -9.93
C ALA A 337 1.92 2.36 -10.18
N ARG A 338 2.08 3.14 -9.10
CA ARG A 338 2.28 4.59 -9.19
C ARG A 338 3.62 4.94 -9.85
N ASP A 339 3.65 6.13 -10.41
CA ASP A 339 4.77 6.87 -10.98
C ASP A 339 5.83 7.28 -9.95
N THR A 340 6.37 6.34 -9.18
CA THR A 340 7.40 6.62 -8.17
C THR A 340 8.25 5.40 -7.85
N GLY A 341 9.46 5.64 -7.34
CA GLY A 341 10.37 4.60 -6.89
C GLY A 341 10.75 3.66 -8.03
N ALA A 342 10.81 2.36 -7.76
CA ALA A 342 11.18 1.35 -8.74
C ALA A 342 10.06 1.01 -9.76
N GLN A 343 9.26 2.00 -10.21
CA GLN A 343 8.18 1.77 -11.17
C GLN A 343 8.70 1.13 -12.47
N TYR A 344 9.91 1.48 -12.90
CA TYR A 344 10.56 0.84 -14.05
C TYR A 344 10.60 -0.69 -13.94
N TYR A 345 10.86 -1.22 -12.74
CA TYR A 345 10.96 -2.67 -12.50
C TYR A 345 9.59 -3.33 -12.29
N PHE A 346 8.65 -2.65 -11.64
CA PHE A 346 7.35 -3.22 -11.28
C PHE A 346 6.21 -2.87 -12.26
N GLY A 347 6.44 -1.94 -13.17
CA GLY A 347 5.43 -1.37 -14.05
C GLY A 347 4.86 -2.39 -15.03
N VAL A 348 3.54 -2.31 -15.23
CA VAL A 348 2.81 -3.11 -16.23
C VAL A 348 2.04 -2.12 -17.10
N SER A 349 2.13 -2.22 -18.44
CA SER A 349 1.40 -1.29 -19.31
C SER A 349 -0.11 -1.36 -19.09
N LEU A 350 -0.82 -0.26 -19.32
CA LEU A 350 -2.26 -0.13 -19.08
C LEU A 350 -3.07 -1.19 -19.83
N GLU A 351 -2.72 -1.47 -21.10
CA GLU A 351 -3.37 -2.53 -21.87
C GLU A 351 -3.10 -3.90 -21.26
N ARG A 352 -1.86 -4.21 -20.86
CA ARG A 352 -1.53 -5.50 -20.24
C ARG A 352 -2.25 -5.66 -18.89
N ALA A 353 -2.27 -4.62 -18.06
CA ALA A 353 -2.99 -4.62 -16.79
C ALA A 353 -4.50 -4.83 -16.98
N TRP A 354 -5.09 -4.20 -18.00
CA TRP A 354 -6.51 -4.40 -18.34
C TRP A 354 -6.78 -5.83 -18.82
N ARG A 355 -5.92 -6.39 -19.68
CA ARG A 355 -6.04 -7.79 -20.14
C ARG A 355 -5.98 -8.77 -18.96
N ILE A 356 -5.02 -8.58 -18.04
CA ILE A 356 -4.89 -9.39 -16.83
C ILE A 356 -6.14 -9.28 -15.96
N PHE A 357 -6.63 -8.06 -15.71
CA PHE A 357 -7.87 -7.85 -14.97
C PHE A 357 -9.05 -8.60 -15.61
N ARG A 358 -9.25 -8.41 -16.92
CA ARG A 358 -10.34 -9.02 -17.68
C ARG A 358 -10.30 -10.55 -17.62
N GLU A 359 -9.13 -11.14 -17.85
CA GLU A 359 -8.98 -12.60 -17.81
C GLU A 359 -9.14 -13.17 -16.41
N ALA A 360 -8.69 -12.48 -15.35
CA ALA A 360 -8.97 -12.87 -13.98
C ALA A 360 -10.47 -12.76 -13.65
N TYR A 361 -11.13 -11.67 -14.08
CA TYR A 361 -12.54 -11.38 -13.81
C TYR A 361 -13.49 -12.42 -14.43
N LYS A 362 -13.12 -13.00 -15.58
CA LYS A 362 -13.84 -14.10 -16.23
C LYS A 362 -13.84 -15.39 -15.41
N GLN A 363 -12.83 -15.62 -14.56
CA GLN A 363 -12.63 -16.85 -13.80
C GLN A 363 -13.30 -16.85 -12.42
N VAL A 364 -13.94 -15.75 -12.02
CA VAL A 364 -14.49 -15.58 -10.66
C VAL A 364 -16.00 -15.33 -10.66
N SER A 365 -16.63 -15.71 -9.55
CA SER A 365 -18.07 -15.52 -9.32
C SER A 365 -18.41 -14.06 -9.03
N GLY A 366 -19.72 -13.73 -9.06
CA GLY A 366 -20.23 -12.39 -8.76
C GLY A 366 -19.75 -11.80 -7.42
N MET A 367 -19.46 -12.65 -6.43
CA MET A 367 -18.95 -12.20 -5.12
C MET A 367 -17.57 -11.54 -5.20
N ALA A 368 -16.70 -11.98 -6.11
CA ALA A 368 -15.38 -11.37 -6.31
C ALA A 368 -15.43 -10.15 -7.23
N ARG A 369 -16.52 -9.99 -7.99
CA ARG A 369 -16.71 -8.96 -9.02
C ARG A 369 -16.99 -7.56 -8.48
N THR A 370 -16.94 -7.39 -7.15
CA THR A 370 -16.94 -6.08 -6.47
C THR A 370 -15.64 -5.30 -6.68
N VAL A 371 -14.56 -5.99 -7.06
CA VAL A 371 -13.27 -5.37 -7.36
C VAL A 371 -13.38 -4.43 -8.57
N ARG A 372 -12.69 -3.30 -8.50
CA ARG A 372 -12.55 -2.32 -9.60
C ARG A 372 -11.10 -2.30 -10.07
N GLY A 373 -10.85 -2.23 -11.37
CA GLY A 373 -9.50 -2.39 -11.90
C GLY A 373 -9.35 -2.47 -13.42
N PRO A 374 -8.13 -2.18 -13.93
CA PRO A 374 -7.03 -1.54 -13.21
C PRO A 374 -7.31 -0.05 -12.98
N VAL A 375 -6.93 0.45 -11.79
CA VAL A 375 -7.19 1.83 -11.38
C VAL A 375 -5.89 2.61 -11.14
N MET A 376 -5.70 3.73 -11.81
CA MET A 376 -4.68 4.73 -11.49
C MET A 376 -5.21 5.69 -10.43
N SER A 377 -4.55 5.80 -9.28
CA SER A 377 -4.86 6.85 -8.30
C SER A 377 -4.05 8.11 -8.56
N ALA A 378 -4.25 8.72 -9.71
CA ALA A 378 -3.50 9.87 -10.20
C ALA A 378 -3.91 11.20 -9.55
N TYR A 379 -3.26 12.29 -9.95
CA TYR A 379 -3.55 13.65 -9.48
C TYR A 379 -5.04 14.07 -9.59
N PRO A 380 -5.75 13.93 -10.72
CA PRO A 380 -7.15 14.36 -10.83
C PRO A 380 -8.13 13.49 -10.04
N GLY A 381 -7.77 12.22 -9.78
CA GLY A 381 -8.71 11.26 -9.20
C GLY A 381 -8.27 9.81 -9.35
N LYS A 382 -9.21 8.89 -9.13
CA LYS A 382 -9.08 7.47 -9.44
C LYS A 382 -9.62 7.23 -10.85
N ILE A 383 -8.73 6.97 -11.79
CA ILE A 383 -9.07 6.68 -13.19
C ILE A 383 -9.05 5.18 -13.39
N GLU A 384 -10.11 4.61 -13.92
CA GLU A 384 -10.21 3.20 -14.30
C GLU A 384 -10.06 3.04 -15.82
N MET A 385 -9.23 2.08 -16.22
CA MET A 385 -9.13 1.66 -17.62
C MET A 385 -10.25 0.68 -17.95
N LEU A 386 -11.16 1.06 -18.84
CA LEU A 386 -12.29 0.23 -19.27
C LEU A 386 -11.89 -0.76 -20.37
N GLY A 387 -10.93 -0.38 -21.20
CA GLY A 387 -10.35 -1.24 -22.22
C GLY A 387 -9.87 -0.49 -23.44
N VAL A 388 -9.50 -1.27 -24.45
CA VAL A 388 -9.10 -0.76 -25.76
C VAL A 388 -10.29 -0.90 -26.71
N SER A 389 -10.58 0.16 -27.47
CA SER A 389 -11.61 0.14 -28.53
C SER A 389 -11.03 0.66 -29.84
N GLU A 390 -11.76 0.48 -30.92
CA GLU A 390 -11.51 1.13 -32.21
C GLU A 390 -12.67 2.08 -32.50
N ILE A 391 -12.36 3.34 -32.81
CA ILE A 391 -13.34 4.39 -33.15
C ILE A 391 -12.82 5.09 -34.40
N ASN A 392 -13.61 5.15 -35.47
CA ASN A 392 -13.20 5.74 -36.75
C ASN A 392 -11.85 5.18 -37.28
N ASN A 393 -11.63 3.87 -37.16
CA ASN A 393 -10.38 3.17 -37.49
C ASN A 393 -9.16 3.60 -36.65
N GLU A 394 -9.36 4.32 -35.55
CA GLU A 394 -8.31 4.66 -34.59
C GLU A 394 -8.44 3.78 -33.35
N LYS A 395 -7.33 3.11 -32.99
CA LYS A 395 -7.23 2.39 -31.72
C LYS A 395 -7.14 3.42 -30.59
N VAL A 396 -7.99 3.29 -29.57
CA VAL A 396 -8.08 4.22 -28.44
C VAL A 396 -8.12 3.49 -27.12
N PHE A 397 -7.66 4.17 -26.07
CA PHE A 397 -7.94 3.78 -24.69
C PHE A 397 -9.25 4.42 -24.23
N VAL A 398 -10.12 3.61 -23.61
CA VAL A 398 -11.37 4.05 -23.00
C VAL A 398 -11.20 4.04 -21.49
N LEU A 399 -11.40 5.19 -20.87
CA LEU A 399 -11.21 5.38 -19.42
C LEU A 399 -12.44 6.01 -18.80
N ARG A 400 -12.56 5.91 -17.47
CA ARG A 400 -13.55 6.66 -16.68
C ARG A 400 -12.99 7.08 -15.33
N MET A 401 -13.59 8.08 -14.71
CA MET A 401 -13.26 8.47 -13.34
C MET A 401 -14.14 7.70 -12.34
N LEU A 402 -13.54 6.95 -11.42
CA LEU A 402 -14.26 6.34 -10.29
C LEU A 402 -14.45 7.31 -9.13
N GLN A 403 -13.55 8.28 -8.99
CA GLN A 403 -13.60 9.33 -7.97
C GLN A 403 -12.73 10.50 -8.46
N GLY A 404 -13.26 11.72 -8.53
CA GLY A 404 -12.54 12.91 -9.00
C GLY A 404 -12.46 13.99 -7.93
N ARG A 405 -11.52 14.94 -8.07
CA ARG A 405 -11.53 16.19 -7.28
C ARG A 405 -12.83 16.96 -7.52
N ASP A 406 -13.26 17.04 -8.78
CA ASP A 406 -14.61 17.45 -9.15
C ASP A 406 -15.52 16.21 -9.27
N PRO A 407 -16.60 16.11 -8.47
CA PRO A 407 -17.59 15.05 -8.58
C PRO A 407 -18.25 14.94 -9.96
N ASN A 408 -18.30 16.01 -10.76
CA ASN A 408 -18.91 16.01 -12.09
C ASN A 408 -18.15 15.11 -13.11
N TRP A 409 -16.93 14.69 -12.78
CA TRP A 409 -16.15 13.80 -13.63
C TRP A 409 -16.50 12.33 -13.44
N VAL A 410 -17.14 11.98 -12.32
CA VAL A 410 -17.38 10.61 -11.90
C VAL A 410 -18.25 9.87 -12.91
N LEU A 411 -17.80 8.68 -13.29
CA LEU A 411 -18.36 7.78 -14.31
C LEU A 411 -18.47 8.37 -15.73
N ARG A 412 -17.97 9.59 -15.97
CA ARG A 412 -17.90 10.16 -17.32
C ARG A 412 -16.79 9.46 -18.11
N PRO A 413 -17.10 8.81 -19.24
CA PRO A 413 -16.07 8.19 -20.08
C PRO A 413 -15.25 9.26 -20.77
N PHE A 414 -13.99 8.95 -21.05
CA PHE A 414 -13.11 9.74 -21.90
C PHE A 414 -12.13 8.85 -22.64
N PHE A 415 -11.54 9.41 -23.70
CA PHE A 415 -10.67 8.67 -24.63
C PHE A 415 -9.28 9.26 -24.63
N ALA A 416 -8.29 8.38 -24.77
CA ALA A 416 -6.91 8.75 -25.04
C ALA A 416 -6.41 8.05 -26.31
N LYS A 417 -5.46 8.68 -27.00
CA LYS A 417 -4.70 8.04 -28.06
C LYS A 417 -4.08 6.75 -27.53
N TYR A 418 -4.10 5.71 -28.34
CA TYR A 418 -3.48 4.46 -27.96
C TYR A 418 -1.96 4.61 -27.85
N ASN A 419 -1.41 4.20 -26.71
CA ASN A 419 0.02 4.06 -26.46
C ASN A 419 0.26 2.72 -25.78
N GLY A 420 0.75 1.72 -26.54
CA GLY A 420 0.95 0.35 -26.03
C GLY A 420 1.97 0.24 -24.87
N ASN A 421 2.81 1.27 -24.70
CA ASN A 421 3.83 1.32 -23.67
C ASN A 421 3.40 2.13 -22.44
N ALA A 422 2.29 2.87 -22.49
CA ALA A 422 1.84 3.68 -21.36
C ALA A 422 1.54 2.82 -20.13
N ILE A 423 2.09 3.21 -19.00
CA ILE A 423 1.91 2.64 -17.66
C ILE A 423 1.05 3.58 -16.80
N TRP A 424 1.13 4.89 -17.06
CA TRP A 424 0.50 5.93 -16.25
C TRP A 424 -0.20 7.00 -17.10
N ILE A 425 -0.87 7.96 -16.45
CA ILE A 425 -1.79 8.92 -17.10
C ILE A 425 -1.08 10.06 -17.83
N ASP A 426 0.14 10.40 -17.41
CA ASP A 426 0.99 11.43 -18.02
C ASP A 426 1.55 11.01 -19.38
N GLU A 427 1.58 9.71 -19.67
CA GLU A 427 1.96 9.13 -20.95
C GLU A 427 0.80 9.04 -21.96
N LEU A 428 -0.39 9.56 -21.59
CA LEU A 428 -1.59 9.55 -22.41
C LEU A 428 -1.89 10.94 -22.99
N GLU A 429 -2.36 10.96 -24.24
CA GLU A 429 -2.79 12.17 -24.94
C GLU A 429 -4.29 12.10 -25.26
N PRO A 430 -5.02 13.23 -25.21
CA PRO A 430 -6.41 13.26 -25.68
C PRO A 430 -6.47 13.08 -27.20
N ILE A 431 -7.58 12.52 -27.71
CA ILE A 431 -7.76 12.23 -29.14
C ILE A 431 -8.96 12.98 -29.76
N PHE A 432 -10.13 12.96 -29.11
CA PHE A 432 -11.36 13.59 -29.60
C PHE A 432 -11.68 14.93 -28.92
N SER A 433 -10.67 15.52 -28.27
CA SER A 433 -10.75 16.79 -27.57
C SER A 433 -9.36 17.40 -27.47
N GLU A 434 -9.27 18.72 -27.35
CA GLU A 434 -7.98 19.41 -27.16
C GLU A 434 -7.32 19.08 -25.83
N ARG A 435 -8.11 18.71 -24.81
CA ARG A 435 -7.65 18.45 -23.44
C ARG A 435 -8.48 17.39 -22.76
N PHE A 436 -7.90 16.72 -21.75
CA PHE A 436 -8.68 15.90 -20.85
C PHE A 436 -9.64 16.74 -20.00
N LEU A 437 -10.75 16.13 -19.58
CA LEU A 437 -11.81 16.77 -18.77
C LEU A 437 -11.35 17.35 -17.41
N PHE A 438 -10.14 17.00 -16.96
CA PHE A 438 -9.58 17.39 -15.66
C PHE A 438 -8.33 18.28 -15.75
N GLN A 439 -7.88 18.68 -16.94
CA GLN A 439 -6.73 19.57 -17.10
C GLN A 439 -7.10 21.02 -16.70
N ASN A 440 -6.22 21.67 -15.91
CA ASN A 440 -6.26 23.09 -15.46
C ASN A 440 -7.17 23.45 -14.25
N GLN A 441 -7.26 22.64 -13.19
CA GLN A 441 -8.11 22.96 -12.01
C GLN A 441 -7.42 22.94 -10.62
N CYS A 442 -6.10 23.19 -10.53
CA CYS A 442 -5.54 23.79 -9.31
C CYS A 442 -5.21 25.26 -9.64
N GLN A 443 -6.19 26.14 -9.42
CA GLN A 443 -5.94 27.48 -8.90
C GLN A 443 -6.56 27.54 -7.51
#